data_AF-A0AAV7IBU7-F1
#
_entry.id   AF-A0AAV7IBU7-F1
#
_cell.length_a   1.000
_cell.length_b   1.000
_cell.length_c   1.000
_cell.angle_alpha   90.00
_cell.angle_beta   90.00
_cell.angle_gamma   90.00
#
_symmetry.space_group_name_H-M   'P 1'
#
loop_
_entity.id
_entity.type
_entity.pdbx_description
1 polymer ?
#
loop_
_entity_poly.entity_id
_entity_poly.type
_entity_poly.pdbx_seq_one_letter_code
_entity_poly.pdbx_strand_id
1 'polypeptide(L)'
;MKVNFLCVFTFLFFVCYFRKIIELYTIDYSKVNVIGRCEDFLPSKKLSELEVNNTYIISDVKSVKAKYGNTIIVSIDNEFSVFLPSRVAKILLDDPKLLEDMIKNAEEDHLGLHYLGGKYNQFEFVRI
;
A
#
# COMPACT_ATOMS: atom_id res chain seq x y z
N MET A 1 59.91 0.69 40.28
CA MET A 1 58.95 0.86 39.17
C MET A 1 57.57 0.40 39.62
N LYS A 2 56.74 1.31 40.15
CA LYS A 2 55.33 1.01 40.49
C LYS A 2 54.49 1.36 39.26
N VAL A 3 54.20 0.36 38.44
CA VAL A 3 53.30 0.54 37.29
C VAL A 3 51.87 0.60 37.81
N ASN A 4 51.16 1.64 37.38
CA ASN A 4 49.81 2.04 37.74
C ASN A 4 48.77 0.93 37.50
N PHE A 5 48.66 -0.04 38.41
CA PHE A 5 47.68 -1.13 38.33
C PHE A 5 46.24 -0.64 38.51
N LEU A 6 46.05 0.46 39.24
CA LEU A 6 44.73 1.06 39.49
C LEU A 6 44.11 1.75 38.25
N CYS A 7 44.95 2.19 37.31
CA CYS A 7 44.50 2.94 36.11
C CYS A 7 44.00 2.00 35.00
N VAL A 8 44.54 0.78 34.92
CA VAL A 8 44.12 -0.23 33.93
C VAL A 8 42.76 -0.83 34.31
N PHE A 9 42.50 -1.00 35.60
CA PHE A 9 41.25 -1.60 36.11
C PHE A 9 40.03 -0.69 35.93
N THR A 10 40.19 0.63 36.10
CA THR A 10 39.12 1.60 35.84
C THR A 10 38.84 1.77 34.34
N PHE A 11 39.86 1.71 33.48
CA PHE A 11 39.69 1.72 32.03
C PHE A 11 38.92 0.49 31.51
N LEU A 12 39.25 -0.71 32.01
CA LEU A 12 38.53 -1.94 31.65
C LEU A 12 37.07 -1.93 32.10
N PHE A 13 36.78 -1.40 33.28
CA PHE A 13 35.40 -1.25 33.77
C PHE A 13 34.59 -0.28 32.91
N PHE A 14 35.20 0.84 32.49
CA PHE A 14 34.55 1.84 31.67
C PHE A 14 34.25 1.33 30.25
N VAL A 15 35.17 0.59 29.63
CA VAL A 15 34.97 -0.03 28.30
C VAL A 15 33.89 -1.11 28.32
N CYS A 16 33.86 -1.96 29.36
CA CYS A 16 32.80 -2.96 29.53
C CYS A 16 31.42 -2.31 29.77
N TYR A 17 31.36 -1.22 30.55
CA TYR A 17 30.11 -0.52 30.82
C TYR A 17 29.59 0.21 29.56
N PHE A 18 30.47 0.86 28.79
CA PHE A 18 30.12 1.52 27.53
C PHE A 18 29.65 0.52 26.46
N ARG A 19 30.31 -0.64 26.35
CA ARG A 19 29.91 -1.70 25.42
C ARG A 19 28.52 -2.27 25.74
N LYS A 20 28.18 -2.38 27.03
CA LYS A 20 26.87 -2.83 27.50
C LYS A 20 25.76 -1.80 27.28
N ILE A 21 26.09 -0.50 27.25
CA ILE A 21 25.17 0.59 26.90
C ILE A 21 24.87 0.60 25.39
N ILE A 22 25.86 0.34 24.54
CA ILE A 22 25.69 0.29 23.07
C ILE A 22 24.81 -0.89 22.65
N GLU A 23 24.88 -2.04 23.33
CA GLU A 23 23.99 -3.19 23.08
C GLU A 23 22.50 -2.93 23.46
N LEU A 24 22.21 -1.96 24.33
CA LEU A 24 20.84 -1.68 24.79
C LEU A 24 20.06 -0.73 23.87
N TYR A 25 20.68 -0.18 22.83
CA TYR A 25 20.04 0.74 21.88
C TYR A 25 20.16 0.25 20.44
N THR A 26 19.94 -1.03 20.20
CA THR A 26 19.71 -1.54 18.85
C THR A 26 18.21 -1.47 18.55
N ILE A 27 17.82 -0.55 17.67
CA ILE A 27 16.43 -0.47 17.19
C ILE A 27 16.14 -1.75 16.41
N ASP A 28 15.21 -2.56 16.90
CA ASP A 28 14.78 -3.79 16.24
C ASP A 28 13.76 -3.46 15.14
N TYR A 29 14.21 -3.58 13.88
CA TYR A 29 13.40 -3.34 12.69
C TYR A 29 12.63 -4.57 12.20
N SER A 30 12.67 -5.71 12.92
CA SER A 30 12.04 -6.96 12.47
C SER A 30 10.54 -6.77 12.13
N LYS A 31 9.82 -5.98 12.94
CA LYS A 31 8.40 -5.65 12.69
C LYS A 31 8.21 -4.78 11.44
N VAL A 32 9.12 -3.85 11.19
CA VAL A 32 9.09 -2.99 10.00
C VAL A 32 9.41 -3.81 8.75
N ASN A 33 10.31 -4.78 8.86
CA ASN A 33 10.68 -5.66 7.75
C ASN A 33 9.54 -6.59 7.33
N VAL A 34 8.71 -7.05 8.27
CA VAL A 34 7.49 -7.80 7.95
C VAL A 34 6.55 -6.95 7.11
N ILE A 35 6.34 -5.68 7.49
CA ILE A 35 5.50 -4.74 6.73
C ILE A 35 6.14 -4.41 5.37
N GLY A 36 7.45 -4.19 5.33
CA GLY A 36 8.19 -3.84 4.11
C GLY A 36 8.26 -4.96 3.07
N ARG A 37 8.01 -6.22 3.46
CA ARG A 37 7.85 -7.34 2.53
C ARG A 37 6.50 -7.34 1.81
N CYS A 38 5.53 -6.55 2.28
CA CYS A 38 4.28 -6.29 1.58
C CYS A 38 3.54 -7.56 1.12
N GLU A 39 3.60 -8.66 1.89
CA GLU A 39 3.03 -9.97 1.49
C GLU A 39 1.52 -9.91 1.22
N ASP A 40 0.81 -8.98 1.86
CA ASP A 40 -0.65 -8.77 1.72
C ASP A 40 -1.03 -7.55 0.85
N PHE A 41 -0.04 -6.82 0.29
CA PHE A 41 -0.31 -5.59 -0.46
C PHE A 41 -0.24 -5.82 -1.96
N LEU A 42 -1.36 -5.61 -2.64
CA LEU A 42 -1.37 -5.56 -4.10
C LEU A 42 -0.62 -4.31 -4.59
N PRO A 43 0.27 -4.42 -5.59
CA PRO A 43 0.89 -3.27 -6.21
C PRO A 43 -0.19 -2.34 -6.79
N SER A 44 0.00 -1.02 -6.65
CA SER A 44 -0.88 -0.04 -7.28
C SER A 44 -0.36 0.33 -8.67
N LYS A 45 -1.18 0.17 -9.71
CA LYS A 45 -0.89 0.68 -11.05
C LYS A 45 -1.65 1.96 -11.35
N LYS A 46 -1.11 2.81 -12.21
CA LYS A 46 -1.85 3.95 -12.74
C LYS A 46 -2.76 3.49 -13.87
N LEU A 47 -3.90 4.16 -14.05
CA LEU A 47 -4.80 3.92 -15.19
C LEU A 47 -4.06 4.02 -16.54
N SER A 48 -3.09 4.92 -16.66
CA SER A 48 -2.30 5.10 -17.88
C SER A 48 -1.34 3.95 -18.20
N GLU A 49 -1.12 3.04 -17.25
CA GLU A 49 -0.25 1.86 -17.40
C GLU A 49 -1.06 0.62 -17.82
N LEU A 50 -2.39 0.75 -17.95
CA LEU A 50 -3.26 -0.30 -18.45
C LEU A 50 -3.18 -0.42 -19.97
N GLU A 51 -3.43 -1.61 -20.47
CA GLU A 51 -3.47 -1.88 -21.90
C GLU A 51 -4.75 -1.30 -22.51
N VAL A 52 -4.58 -0.57 -23.60
CA VAL A 52 -5.67 0.08 -24.32
C VAL A 52 -6.54 -0.97 -25.01
N ASN A 53 -7.85 -0.79 -24.94
CA ASN A 53 -8.91 -1.68 -25.41
C ASN A 53 -8.91 -3.07 -24.74
N ASN A 54 -8.40 -3.16 -23.52
CA ASN A 54 -8.47 -4.37 -22.72
C ASN A 54 -9.56 -4.28 -21.65
N THR A 55 -10.18 -5.41 -21.33
CA THR A 55 -11.19 -5.54 -20.27
C THR A 55 -10.60 -6.30 -19.10
N TYR A 56 -10.67 -5.68 -17.93
CA TYR A 56 -10.11 -6.18 -16.69
C TYR A 56 -11.22 -6.56 -15.72
N ILE A 57 -11.14 -7.71 -15.05
CA ILE A 57 -12.17 -8.12 -14.08
C ILE A 57 -11.93 -7.39 -12.76
N ILE A 58 -12.99 -6.81 -12.21
CA ILE A 58 -12.95 -6.12 -10.92
C ILE A 58 -13.25 -7.15 -9.83
N SER A 59 -12.25 -7.42 -8.98
CA SER A 59 -12.39 -8.37 -7.87
C SER A 59 -12.88 -7.72 -6.58
N ASP A 60 -12.55 -6.44 -6.36
CA ASP A 60 -12.91 -5.75 -5.12
C ASP A 60 -12.95 -4.22 -5.33
N VAL A 61 -13.81 -3.55 -4.56
CA VAL A 61 -14.02 -2.10 -4.63
C VAL A 61 -13.99 -1.52 -3.21
N LYS A 62 -13.02 -0.66 -2.95
CA LYS A 62 -12.80 -0.08 -1.61
C LYS A 62 -12.79 1.45 -1.64
N SER A 63 -13.47 2.06 -0.67
CA SER A 63 -13.37 3.50 -0.41
C SER A 63 -12.21 3.78 0.52
N VAL A 64 -11.33 4.70 0.13
CA VAL A 64 -10.12 5.05 0.88
C VAL A 64 -10.05 6.56 1.09
N LYS A 65 -9.71 6.97 2.31
CA LYS A 65 -9.50 8.37 2.66
C LYS A 65 -8.10 8.81 2.24
N ALA A 66 -8.00 9.49 1.10
CA ALA A 66 -6.76 10.07 0.61
C ALA A 66 -6.56 11.50 1.16
N LYS A 67 -5.33 12.03 0.99
CA LYS A 67 -4.95 13.39 1.43
C LYS A 67 -5.88 14.48 0.89
N TYR A 68 -6.43 14.30 -0.31
CA TYR A 68 -7.24 15.30 -1.02
C TYR A 68 -8.74 15.01 -0.99
N GLY A 69 -9.17 14.02 -0.20
CA GLY A 69 -10.56 13.58 -0.10
C GLY A 69 -10.69 12.07 -0.19
N ASN A 70 -11.93 11.59 -0.06
CA ASN A 70 -12.22 10.18 -0.26
C ASN A 70 -12.07 9.84 -1.75
N THR A 71 -11.41 8.73 -2.02
CA THR A 71 -11.24 8.16 -3.36
C THR A 71 -11.67 6.71 -3.33
N ILE A 72 -11.89 6.14 -4.51
CA ILE A 72 -12.20 4.73 -4.65
C ILE A 72 -11.02 4.03 -5.32
N ILE A 73 -10.67 2.89 -4.75
CA ILE A 73 -9.67 1.96 -5.27
C ILE A 73 -10.40 0.72 -5.73
N VAL A 74 -10.02 0.23 -6.90
CA VAL A 74 -10.55 -0.98 -7.50
C VAL A 74 -9.41 -1.98 -7.61
N SER A 75 -9.60 -3.19 -7.10
CA SER A 75 -8.69 -4.31 -7.28
C SER A 75 -9.05 -5.05 -8.56
N ILE A 76 -8.06 -5.29 -9.41
CA ILE A 76 -8.21 -5.95 -10.69
C ILE A 76 -7.51 -7.30 -10.64
N ASP A 77 -8.23 -8.36 -11.02
CA ASP A 77 -7.76 -9.75 -11.12
C ASP A 77 -7.02 -10.28 -9.87
N ASN A 78 -7.23 -9.66 -8.70
CA ASN A 78 -6.41 -9.84 -7.49
C ASN A 78 -4.89 -9.65 -7.71
N GLU A 79 -4.47 -9.02 -8.82
CA GLU A 79 -3.06 -8.81 -9.15
C GLU A 79 -2.58 -7.40 -8.81
N PHE A 80 -3.40 -6.39 -9.08
CA PHE A 80 -3.04 -5.00 -8.83
C PHE A 80 -4.26 -4.15 -8.48
N SER A 81 -4.01 -3.02 -7.85
CA SER A 81 -5.02 -2.03 -7.50
C SER A 81 -4.90 -0.79 -8.37
N VAL A 82 -6.03 -0.18 -8.70
CA VAL A 82 -6.10 1.03 -9.53
C VAL A 82 -6.94 2.09 -8.82
N PHE A 83 -6.40 3.30 -8.77
CA PHE A 83 -7.13 4.46 -8.28
C PHE A 83 -8.05 5.00 -9.37
N LEU A 84 -9.35 5.07 -9.07
CA LEU A 84 -10.30 5.72 -9.96
C LEU A 84 -10.07 7.24 -10.00
N PRO A 85 -10.31 7.91 -11.14
CA PRO A 85 -10.20 9.35 -11.20
C PRO A 85 -11.23 10.00 -10.27
N SER A 86 -10.87 11.13 -9.69
CA SER A 86 -11.73 11.86 -8.74
C SER A 86 -13.13 12.17 -9.29
N ARG A 87 -13.26 12.32 -10.62
CA ARG A 87 -14.54 12.53 -11.31
C ARG A 87 -15.53 11.38 -11.09
N VAL A 88 -15.05 10.14 -11.19
CA VAL A 88 -15.86 8.93 -11.03
C VAL A 88 -16.03 8.60 -9.56
N ALA A 89 -14.96 8.72 -8.77
CA ALA A 89 -15.02 8.48 -7.33
C ALA A 89 -16.05 9.40 -6.66
N LYS A 90 -16.16 10.66 -7.08
CA LYS A 90 -17.16 11.59 -6.53
C LYS A 90 -18.60 11.11 -6.79
N ILE A 91 -18.93 10.70 -8.00
CA ILE A 91 -20.27 10.21 -8.35
C ILE A 91 -20.64 8.99 -7.49
N LEU A 92 -19.72 8.03 -7.37
CA LEU A 92 -19.93 6.82 -6.57
C LEU A 92 -20.04 7.11 -5.06
N LEU A 93 -19.36 8.14 -4.57
CA LEU A 93 -19.45 8.56 -3.17
C LEU A 93 -20.73 9.37 -2.88
N ASP A 94 -21.22 10.13 -3.86
CA ASP A 94 -22.45 10.90 -3.76
C ASP A 94 -23.69 9.97 -3.79
N ASP A 95 -23.62 8.85 -4.51
CA ASP A 95 -24.70 7.84 -4.64
C ASP A 95 -24.32 6.48 -3.99
N PRO A 96 -24.61 6.27 -2.69
CA PRO A 96 -24.20 5.06 -1.98
C PRO A 96 -24.82 3.78 -2.54
N LYS A 97 -26.03 3.85 -3.10
CA LYS A 97 -26.69 2.69 -3.74
C LYS A 97 -25.90 2.18 -4.95
N LEU A 98 -25.37 3.09 -5.77
CA LEU A 98 -24.56 2.72 -6.93
C LEU A 98 -23.26 2.05 -6.49
N LEU A 99 -22.65 2.54 -5.40
CA LEU A 99 -21.46 1.92 -4.84
C LEU A 99 -21.74 0.52 -4.28
N GLU A 100 -22.84 0.33 -3.54
CA GLU A 100 -23.24 -0.99 -3.03
C GLU A 100 -23.52 -1.97 -4.16
N ASP A 101 -24.21 -1.53 -5.21
CA ASP A 101 -24.45 -2.37 -6.39
C ASP A 101 -23.14 -2.71 -7.10
N MET A 102 -22.21 -1.75 -7.21
CA MET A 102 -20.89 -1.99 -7.80
C MET A 102 -20.08 -3.03 -7.00
N ILE A 103 -20.10 -2.93 -5.66
CA ILE A 103 -19.42 -3.89 -4.77
C ILE A 103 -20.01 -5.29 -4.94
N LYS A 104 -21.35 -5.44 -4.95
CA LYS A 104 -22.00 -6.74 -5.16
C LYS A 104 -21.66 -7.35 -6.51
N ASN A 105 -21.69 -6.56 -7.59
CA ASN A 105 -21.35 -7.05 -8.92
C ASN A 105 -19.86 -7.42 -9.04
N ALA A 106 -18.98 -6.78 -8.27
CA ALA A 106 -17.56 -7.14 -8.20
C ALA A 106 -17.34 -8.45 -7.43
N GLU A 107 -18.06 -8.69 -6.33
CA GLU A 107 -17.99 -9.96 -5.58
C GLU A 107 -18.46 -11.16 -6.40
N GLU A 108 -19.39 -10.95 -7.34
CA GLU A 108 -19.89 -11.98 -8.27
C GLU A 108 -19.05 -12.13 -9.55
N ASP A 109 -17.91 -11.42 -9.68
CA ASP A 109 -17.06 -11.37 -10.89
C ASP A 109 -17.81 -10.95 -12.18
N HIS A 110 -18.99 -10.32 -12.04
CA HIS A 110 -19.84 -9.87 -13.16
C HIS A 110 -19.48 -8.46 -13.64
N LEU A 111 -18.44 -7.84 -13.09
CA LEU A 111 -18.07 -6.46 -13.39
C LEU A 111 -16.65 -6.35 -13.94
N GLY A 112 -16.54 -5.76 -15.12
CA GLY A 112 -15.28 -5.45 -15.79
C GLY A 112 -15.05 -3.96 -15.96
N LEU A 113 -13.77 -3.57 -16.01
CA LEU A 113 -13.30 -2.26 -16.42
C LEU A 113 -12.67 -2.37 -17.81
N HIS A 114 -13.34 -1.79 -18.81
CA HIS A 114 -12.80 -1.68 -20.16
C HIS A 114 -12.03 -0.37 -20.32
N TYR A 115 -10.72 -0.44 -20.53
CA TYR A 115 -9.88 0.75 -20.65
C TYR A 115 -9.74 1.18 -22.12
N LEU A 116 -10.28 2.36 -22.46
CA LEU A 116 -10.26 2.92 -23.82
C LEU A 116 -9.02 3.78 -24.11
N GLY A 117 -8.29 4.20 -23.07
CA GLY A 117 -7.09 5.03 -23.22
C GLY A 117 -7.36 6.51 -23.52
N GLY A 118 -6.42 7.14 -24.22
CA GLY A 118 -6.52 8.54 -24.66
C GLY A 118 -6.07 9.60 -23.62
N LYS A 119 -6.19 10.88 -24.00
CA LYS A 119 -5.66 12.04 -23.25
C LYS A 119 -6.23 12.20 -21.82
N TYR A 120 -7.36 11.56 -21.52
CA TYR A 120 -8.08 11.67 -20.25
C TYR A 120 -8.27 10.35 -19.52
N ASN A 121 -7.58 9.27 -19.93
CA ASN A 121 -7.75 7.92 -19.41
C ASN A 121 -9.23 7.51 -19.42
N GLN A 122 -9.79 7.39 -20.62
CA GLN A 122 -11.18 6.97 -20.80
C GLN A 122 -11.31 5.49 -20.45
N PHE A 123 -12.39 5.13 -19.79
CA PHE A 123 -12.74 3.75 -19.46
C PHE A 123 -14.25 3.64 -19.25
N GLU A 124 -14.74 2.42 -19.33
CA GLU A 124 -16.15 2.07 -19.17
C GLU A 124 -16.27 0.86 -18.24
N PHE A 125 -17.34 0.81 -17.47
CA PHE A 125 -17.69 -0.38 -16.69
C PHE A 125 -18.61 -1.26 -17.52
N VAL A 126 -18.23 -2.51 -17.73
CA VAL A 126 -18.94 -3.46 -18.58
C VAL A 126 -19.36 -4.64 -17.71
N ARG A 127 -20.58 -5.14 -17.87
CA ARG A 127 -20.97 -6.41 -17.25
C ARG A 127 -20.46 -7.58 -18.09
N ILE A 128 -19.82 -8.55 -17.44
CA ILE A 128 -19.24 -9.75 -18.07
C ILE A 128 -20.21 -10.92 -17.89
#